data_AF-A0A7X6Q853-F1
#
_entry.id   AF-A0A7X6Q853-F1
#
_cell.length_a   1.000
_cell.length_b   1.000
_cell.length_c   1.000
_cell.angle_alpha   90.00
_cell.angle_beta   90.00
_cell.angle_gamma   90.00
#
_symmetry.space_group_name_H-M   'P 1'
#
loop_
_entity.id
_entity.type
_entity.pdbx_description
1 polymer ?
#
loop_
_entity_poly.entity_id
_entity_poly.type
_entity_poly.pdbx_seq_one_letter_code
_entity_poly.pdbx_strand_id
1 'polypeptide(L)'
;PYRASKGAAVDHVIGRWNLNPQQVVTAGDSANDFEMFTREINGIIVANYEEALEPLMGQKHLFFSPSPYARGLIEGLRHFKVIE
;
A
#
# COMPACT_ATOMS: atom_id res chain seq x y z
N PRO A 1 -7.74 14.36 14.94
CA PRO A 1 -9.20 14.04 14.82
C PRO A 1 -9.41 12.53 14.86
N TYR A 2 -10.52 12.05 15.42
CA TYR A 2 -10.78 10.61 15.56
C TYR A 2 -10.79 9.86 14.20
N ARG A 3 -11.18 10.52 13.11
CA ARG A 3 -11.25 9.92 11.76
C ARG A 3 -9.98 10.10 10.92
N ALA A 4 -8.89 10.59 11.50
CA ALA A 4 -7.67 10.87 10.74
C ALA A 4 -6.74 9.65 10.75
N SER A 5 -6.52 9.08 9.57
CA SER A 5 -5.56 7.99 9.34
C SER A 5 -5.03 8.03 7.91
N LYS A 6 -3.94 7.31 7.63
CA LYS A 6 -3.41 7.18 6.26
C LYS A 6 -4.44 6.56 5.32
N GLY A 7 -5.16 5.55 5.79
CA GLY A 7 -6.26 4.94 5.06
C GLY A 7 -7.36 5.92 4.68
N ALA A 8 -7.89 6.67 5.67
CA ALA A 8 -8.93 7.67 5.41
C ALA A 8 -8.44 8.80 4.48
N ALA A 9 -7.15 9.13 4.53
CA ALA A 9 -6.55 10.10 3.62
C ALA A 9 -6.51 9.58 2.17
N VAL A 10 -6.19 8.30 1.95
CA VAL A 10 -6.25 7.67 0.62
C VAL A 10 -7.68 7.69 0.07
N ASP A 11 -8.68 7.30 0.87
CA ASP A 11 -10.09 7.34 0.46
C ASP A 11 -10.53 8.76 0.08
N HIS A 12 -10.08 9.75 0.85
CA HIS A 12 -10.37 11.15 0.56
C HIS A 12 -9.78 11.60 -0.78
N VAL A 13 -8.53 11.24 -1.08
CA VAL A 13 -7.88 11.59 -2.35
C VAL A 13 -8.59 10.92 -3.53
N ILE A 14 -8.89 9.62 -3.41
CA ILE A 14 -9.63 8.85 -4.42
C ILE A 14 -10.97 9.50 -4.71
N GLY A 15 -11.77 9.77 -3.67
CA GLY A 15 -13.10 10.36 -3.81
C GLY A 15 -13.06 11.78 -4.36
N ARG A 16 -12.11 12.61 -3.90
CA ARG A 16 -11.99 14.01 -4.32
C ARG A 16 -11.64 14.15 -5.81
N TRP A 17 -10.89 13.21 -6.37
CA TRP A 17 -10.41 13.26 -7.75
C TRP A 17 -11.10 12.22 -8.65
N ASN A 18 -12.10 11.51 -8.12
CA ASN A 18 -12.83 10.44 -8.81
C ASN A 18 -11.88 9.41 -9.47
N LEU A 19 -10.83 9.03 -8.74
CA LEU A 19 -9.84 8.07 -9.22
C LEU A 19 -10.44 6.68 -9.21
N ASN A 20 -10.08 5.86 -10.20
CA ASN A 20 -10.35 4.44 -10.14
C ASN A 20 -9.41 3.81 -9.08
N PRO A 21 -9.92 3.14 -8.02
CA PRO A 21 -9.08 2.49 -7.02
C PRO A 21 -8.09 1.47 -7.58
N GLN A 22 -8.43 0.81 -8.70
CA GLN A 22 -7.51 -0.14 -9.37
C GLN A 22 -6.28 0.53 -10.00
N GLN A 23 -6.30 1.85 -10.20
CA GLN A 23 -5.18 2.63 -10.70
C GLN A 23 -4.36 3.28 -9.58
N VAL A 24 -4.75 3.07 -8.32
CA VAL A 24 -4.04 3.59 -7.16
C VAL A 24 -3.17 2.49 -6.59
N VAL A 25 -1.92 2.85 -6.31
CA VAL A 25 -0.99 1.99 -5.59
C VAL A 25 -0.51 2.75 -4.35
N THR A 26 -0.55 2.06 -3.22
CA THR A 26 -0.09 2.55 -1.93
C THR A 26 1.21 1.84 -1.53
N ALA A 27 2.00 2.45 -0.64
CA ALA A 27 3.25 1.84 -0.17
C ALA A 27 3.56 2.22 1.27
N GLY A 28 4.14 1.29 2.03
CA GLY A 28 4.43 1.47 3.45
C GLY A 28 5.20 0.29 4.06
N ASP A 29 5.54 0.45 5.33
CA ASP A 29 6.40 -0.49 6.08
C ASP A 29 6.03 -0.60 7.57
N SER A 30 5.24 0.31 8.12
CA SER A 30 5.00 0.38 9.57
C SER A 30 3.53 0.14 9.95
N ALA A 31 3.27 -0.08 11.24
CA ALA A 31 1.92 -0.30 11.76
C ALA A 31 0.93 0.83 11.43
N ASN A 32 1.41 2.06 11.23
CA ASN A 32 0.54 3.18 10.85
C ASN A 32 0.04 3.10 9.39
N ASP A 33 0.62 2.22 8.58
CA ASP A 33 0.22 1.92 7.21
C ASP A 33 -0.84 0.80 7.14
N PHE A 34 -1.04 0.05 8.22
CA PHE A 34 -1.90 -1.14 8.24
C PHE A 34 -3.29 -0.87 7.67
N GLU A 35 -3.93 0.23 8.10
CA GLU A 35 -5.28 0.57 7.66
C GLU A 35 -5.34 0.81 6.14
N MET A 36 -4.28 1.39 5.54
CA MET A 36 -4.20 1.61 4.10
C MET A 36 -4.26 0.30 3.31
N PHE A 37 -3.62 -0.76 3.83
CA PHE A 37 -3.55 -2.08 3.20
C PHE A 37 -4.79 -2.96 3.40
N THR A 38 -5.61 -2.66 4.42
CA THR A 38 -6.91 -3.34 4.60
C THR A 38 -7.96 -2.95 3.54
N ARG A 39 -7.70 -1.91 2.76
CA ARG A 39 -8.54 -1.52 1.62
C ARG A 39 -8.17 -2.38 0.42
N GLU A 40 -9.14 -2.72 -0.43
CA GLU A 40 -8.89 -3.42 -1.71
C GLU A 40 -8.27 -2.47 -2.77
N ILE A 41 -7.16 -1.84 -2.42
CA ILE A 41 -6.33 -0.97 -3.25
C ILE A 41 -4.96 -1.61 -3.33
N ASN A 42 -4.34 -1.64 -4.51
CA ASN A 42 -3.02 -2.24 -4.66
C ASN A 42 -2.01 -1.63 -3.68
N GLY A 43 -1.25 -2.48 -2.98
CA GLY A 43 -0.36 -2.06 -1.91
C GLY A 43 1.02 -2.71 -2.01
N ILE A 44 2.06 -1.94 -1.75
CA ILE A 44 3.45 -2.41 -1.72
C ILE A 44 3.96 -2.35 -0.28
N ILE A 45 4.43 -3.48 0.23
CA ILE A 45 5.04 -3.59 1.55
C ILE A 45 6.52 -3.94 1.35
N VAL A 46 7.41 -3.03 1.73
CA VAL A 46 8.86 -3.18 1.52
C VAL A 46 9.49 -4.05 2.59
N ALA A 47 10.60 -4.75 2.30
CA ALA A 47 11.14 -5.80 3.16
C ALA A 47 11.55 -5.36 4.58
N ASN A 48 11.73 -4.06 4.81
CA ASN A 48 12.02 -3.49 6.14
C ASN A 48 10.75 -3.21 6.96
N TYR A 49 9.68 -3.98 6.74
CA TYR A 49 8.40 -3.78 7.40
C TYR A 49 8.38 -4.27 8.86
N GLU A 50 7.49 -3.68 9.66
CA GLU A 50 7.23 -4.08 11.05
C GLU A 50 6.33 -5.32 11.12
N GLU A 51 6.57 -6.22 12.08
CA GLU A 51 5.80 -7.46 12.29
C GLU A 51 4.27 -7.25 12.34
N ALA A 52 3.82 -6.05 12.71
CA ALA A 52 2.41 -5.65 12.69
C ALA A 52 1.74 -5.81 11.31
N LEU A 53 2.52 -5.83 10.21
CA LEU A 53 2.00 -6.02 8.84
C LEU A 53 1.95 -7.50 8.40
N GLU A 54 2.51 -8.44 9.16
CA GLU A 54 2.49 -9.88 8.83
C GLU A 54 1.09 -10.46 8.60
N PRO A 55 0.03 -10.07 9.34
CA PRO A 55 -1.33 -10.58 9.10
C PRO A 55 -1.87 -10.26 7.70
N LEU A 56 -1.24 -9.34 6.97
CA LEU A 56 -1.62 -8.96 5.62
C LEU A 56 -0.99 -9.87 4.55
N MET A 57 -0.07 -10.77 4.91
CA MET A 57 0.57 -11.68 3.97
C MET A 57 -0.44 -12.58 3.24
N GLY A 58 -0.20 -12.77 1.94
CA GLY A 58 -1.03 -13.61 1.08
C GLY A 58 -2.26 -12.93 0.47
N GLN A 59 -2.56 -11.67 0.83
CA GLN A 59 -3.60 -10.90 0.17
C GLN A 59 -3.20 -10.57 -1.28
N LYS A 60 -4.10 -10.82 -2.24
CA LYS A 60 -3.79 -10.75 -3.68
C LYS A 60 -3.46 -9.33 -4.18
N HIS A 61 -4.02 -8.31 -3.55
CA HIS A 61 -3.76 -6.90 -3.90
C HIS A 61 -2.51 -6.34 -3.23
N LEU A 62 -1.82 -7.13 -2.39
CA LEU A 62 -0.62 -6.71 -1.70
C LEU A 62 0.61 -7.42 -2.26
N PHE A 63 1.65 -6.64 -2.55
CA PHE A 63 2.95 -7.12 -2.95
C PHE A 63 3.94 -6.92 -1.81
N PHE A 64 4.39 -8.01 -1.21
CA PHE A 64 5.50 -8.01 -0.27
C PHE A 64 6.81 -8.10 -1.06
N SER A 65 7.55 -7.00 -1.09
CA SER A 65 8.84 -6.96 -1.79
C SER A 65 9.91 -7.69 -0.97
N PRO A 66 10.80 -8.46 -1.63
CA PRO A 66 12.00 -9.01 -0.99
C PRO A 66 13.08 -7.96 -0.72
N SER A 67 12.97 -6.75 -1.28
CA SER A 67 13.92 -5.66 -1.12
C SER A 67 13.40 -4.57 -0.18
N PRO A 68 14.26 -3.95 0.65
CA PRO A 68 13.85 -2.86 1.51
C PRO A 68 13.80 -1.51 0.75
N TYR A 69 13.12 -0.54 1.33
CA TYR A 69 13.10 0.87 0.91
C TYR A 69 12.74 1.07 -0.58
N ALA A 70 13.36 2.05 -1.23
CA ALA A 70 13.07 2.46 -2.61
C ALA A 70 13.22 1.33 -3.64
N ARG A 71 14.12 0.38 -3.41
CA ARG A 71 14.27 -0.79 -4.30
C ARG A 71 13.00 -1.64 -4.28
N GLY A 72 12.45 -1.89 -3.09
CA GLY A 72 11.21 -2.66 -2.97
C GLY A 72 10.01 -1.94 -3.53
N LEU A 73 9.99 -0.61 -3.44
CA LEU A 73 8.97 0.22 -4.09
C LEU A 73 9.01 0.03 -5.62
N ILE A 74 10.19 0.08 -6.24
CA ILE A 74 10.34 -0.11 -7.70
C ILE A 74 9.88 -1.51 -8.12
N GLU A 75 10.24 -2.55 -7.35
CA GLU A 75 9.79 -3.92 -7.61
C GLU A 75 8.27 -4.04 -7.56
N GLY A 76 7.63 -3.42 -6.57
CA GLY A 76 6.18 -3.40 -6.44
C GLY A 76 5.49 -2.61 -7.56
N LEU A 77 6.05 -1.47 -7.97
CA LEU A 77 5.51 -0.69 -9.08
C LEU A 77 5.57 -1.47 -10.41
N ARG A 78 6.64 -2.24 -10.63
CA ARG A 78 6.74 -3.18 -11.77
C ARG A 78 5.74 -4.33 -11.65
N HIS A 79 5.58 -4.91 -10.45
CA HIS A 79 4.61 -5.97 -10.19
C HIS A 79 3.18 -5.54 -10.58
N PHE A 80 2.79 -4.33 -10.21
CA PHE A 80 1.49 -3.74 -10.57
C PHE A 80 1.46 -3.06 -11.95
N LYS A 81 2.53 -3.16 -12.74
CA LYS A 81 2.64 -2.62 -14.12
C LYS A 81 2.40 -1.10 -14.20
N VAL A 82 2.80 -0.37 -13.16
CA VAL A 82 2.78 1.10 -13.15
C VAL A 82 3.97 1.65 -13.95
N ILE A 83 5.11 0.95 -13.88
CA ILE A 83 6.35 1.29 -14.58
C ILE A 83 6.97 0.02 -15.21
N GLU A 84 7.92 0.22 -16.13
CA GLU A 84 8.70 -0.83 -16.79
C GLU A 84 9.91 -1.32 -15.99
#